data_AF-A0A520J0R5-F1
#
_entry.id   AF-A0A520J0R5-F1
#
_cell.length_a   1.000
_cell.length_b   1.000
_cell.length_c   1.000
_cell.angle_alpha   90.00
_cell.angle_beta   90.00
_cell.angle_gamma   90.00
#
_symmetry.space_group_name_H-M   'P 1'
#
loop_
_entity.id
_entity.type
_entity.pdbx_description
1 polymer ?
#
loop_
_entity_poly.entity_id
_entity_poly.type
_entity_poly.pdbx_seq_one_letter_code
_entity_poly.pdbx_strand_id
1 'polypeptide(L)'
;AQNYYGPQASAEWLSRAEASKPKLIQKNVAPLGVVKLVAAADAFQGWKTESSGTMADVYDKSFKTQSGTVLDFGEHLTGYYTFTIRESHGEMDAPIRFKLTFAEVPAELATPFDPYPGTLSRAWLQDEIITVTDLPATITLPRRMSFRYLKIDLLASSNGFDFKITDMKFNAQTSVSITPEPLRASTSPLIAKIDAVGLATLKECMQTIYEDGPKRDRRLWIGDLYLQAMANNYSFNNHDLTKRCLYMMAGLANDKGFLYPTAFEAPVPHPQTNAFLFEYSLFFNTTLKDYTDATGDKKTAEELWPVAKRQLENIHKHLDQNGLFDAVKAGREWWLFVDWRDGLDKQASLQGIMIFALKETWQLAKSLGKEKEVAFIPALVSKMTAAARTSLYDRKRGVFVSGNDKQVSYASQAWMVISDVATKAEGQKALKYLLTDKNSVRPGTPYLYHYYLVALIKSGLMKEAKATLESYWGGMVKKGADTFWEAYDPENEKLSPYNFFPVNSYCHAWSCTPVYFIRKYPEIFQK
;
A
#
# COMPACT_ATOMS: atom_id res chain seq x y z
N ALA A 1 -22.59 23.91 7.23
CA ALA A 1 -22.18 23.83 8.65
C ALA A 1 -20.87 24.60 8.81
N GLN A 2 -20.55 25.08 10.00
CA GLN A 2 -19.28 25.80 10.25
C GLN A 2 -18.17 24.75 10.39
N ASN A 3 -17.08 24.88 9.61
CA ASN A 3 -15.91 24.01 9.71
C ASN A 3 -15.36 24.03 11.15
N TYR A 4 -15.22 22.85 11.79
CA TYR A 4 -14.81 22.71 13.18
C TYR A 4 -13.49 23.45 13.54
N TYR A 5 -12.51 23.43 12.64
CA TYR A 5 -11.22 24.11 12.84
C TYR A 5 -11.22 25.56 12.34
N GLY A 6 -12.30 25.97 11.68
CA GLY A 6 -12.38 27.23 10.96
C GLY A 6 -11.70 27.16 9.58
N PRO A 7 -12.18 27.96 8.60
CA PRO A 7 -11.65 27.94 7.24
C PRO A 7 -10.19 28.39 7.16
N GLN A 8 -9.75 29.28 8.05
CA GLN A 8 -8.38 29.79 8.08
C GLN A 8 -7.36 28.70 8.43
N ALA A 9 -7.60 27.91 9.49
CA ALA A 9 -6.69 26.83 9.89
C ALA A 9 -6.60 25.75 8.81
N SER A 10 -7.73 25.38 8.22
CA SER A 10 -7.77 24.38 7.13
C SER A 10 -6.97 24.86 5.91
N ALA A 11 -7.13 26.13 5.52
CA ALA A 11 -6.38 26.73 4.42
C ALA A 11 -4.88 26.83 4.72
N GLU A 12 -4.49 27.15 5.96
CA GLU A 12 -3.08 27.19 6.38
C GLU A 12 -2.43 25.80 6.30
N TRP A 13 -3.12 24.76 6.78
CA TRP A 13 -2.62 23.38 6.66
C TRP A 13 -2.47 22.96 5.20
N LEU A 14 -3.43 23.25 4.33
CA LEU A 14 -3.30 22.96 2.89
C LEU A 14 -2.13 23.74 2.25
N SER A 15 -1.90 24.99 2.65
CA SER A 15 -0.74 25.77 2.21
C SER A 15 0.58 25.13 2.64
N ARG A 16 0.67 24.63 3.89
CA ARG A 16 1.85 23.91 4.41
C ARG A 16 2.04 22.56 3.74
N ALA A 17 0.95 21.86 3.40
CA ALA A 17 1.02 20.66 2.59
C ALA A 17 1.64 20.98 1.22
N GLU A 18 1.23 22.07 0.57
CA GLU A 18 1.78 22.51 -0.72
C GLU A 18 3.24 22.93 -0.65
N ALA A 19 3.63 23.67 0.39
CA ALA A 19 5.03 24.02 0.63
C ALA A 19 5.93 22.80 0.87
N SER A 20 5.36 21.68 1.36
CA SER A 20 6.08 20.43 1.62
C SER A 20 6.04 19.44 0.44
N LYS A 21 5.52 19.85 -0.73
CA LYS A 21 5.43 19.00 -1.92
C LYS A 21 6.81 18.65 -2.47
N PRO A 22 7.19 17.36 -2.54
CA PRO A 22 8.45 17.01 -3.16
C PRO A 22 8.38 17.23 -4.67
N LYS A 23 9.53 17.55 -5.26
CA LYS A 23 9.69 17.50 -6.72
C LYS A 23 9.94 16.06 -7.13
N LEU A 24 9.23 15.59 -8.16
CA LEU A 24 9.49 14.27 -8.72
C LEU A 24 10.79 14.30 -9.53
N ILE A 25 11.59 13.27 -9.34
CA ILE A 25 12.79 12.99 -10.14
C ILE A 25 12.35 12.11 -11.30
N GLN A 26 12.88 12.37 -12.48
CA GLN A 26 12.55 11.65 -13.69
C GLN A 26 13.77 10.96 -14.29
N LYS A 27 13.59 9.73 -14.77
CA LYS A 27 14.62 8.95 -15.47
C LYS A 27 14.01 8.29 -16.69
N ASN A 28 14.66 8.44 -17.85
CA ASN A 28 14.29 7.69 -19.04
C ASN A 28 14.80 6.25 -18.92
N VAL A 29 13.90 5.28 -19.12
CA VAL A 29 14.18 3.85 -19.10
C VAL A 29 13.74 3.26 -20.45
N ALA A 30 14.62 2.52 -21.10
CA ALA A 30 14.31 1.81 -22.35
C ALA A 30 13.91 0.35 -22.04
N PRO A 31 13.08 -0.31 -22.87
CA PRO A 31 12.85 -1.74 -22.75
C PRO A 31 14.16 -2.52 -22.92
N LEU A 32 14.31 -3.62 -22.18
CA LEU A 32 15.53 -4.45 -22.21
C LEU A 32 15.50 -5.47 -23.35
N GLY A 33 14.32 -5.96 -23.72
CA GLY A 33 14.18 -6.96 -24.77
C GLY A 33 12.74 -7.42 -24.97
N VAL A 34 12.60 -8.40 -25.87
CA VAL A 34 11.31 -9.01 -26.22
C VAL A 34 11.15 -10.31 -25.45
N VAL A 35 9.95 -10.51 -24.92
CA VAL A 35 9.57 -11.74 -24.21
C VAL A 35 8.31 -12.35 -24.82
N LYS A 36 8.14 -13.65 -24.58
CA LYS A 36 6.88 -14.37 -24.83
C LYS A 36 6.26 -14.80 -23.49
N LEU A 37 4.93 -14.83 -23.44
CA LEU A 37 4.19 -15.36 -22.30
C LEU A 37 4.17 -16.89 -22.38
N VAL A 38 4.52 -17.55 -21.28
CA VAL A 38 4.54 -19.02 -21.18
C VAL A 38 3.71 -19.45 -19.98
N ALA A 39 2.73 -20.31 -20.24
CA ALA A 39 1.95 -20.93 -19.19
C ALA A 39 2.86 -21.90 -18.39
N ALA A 40 2.87 -21.75 -17.07
CA ALA A 40 3.68 -22.57 -16.17
C ALA A 40 2.96 -22.71 -14.82
N ALA A 41 2.67 -23.94 -14.41
CA ALA A 41 1.83 -24.21 -13.23
C ALA A 41 2.48 -23.75 -11.90
N ASP A 42 3.81 -23.67 -11.86
CA ASP A 42 4.59 -23.19 -10.71
C ASP A 42 4.81 -21.67 -10.72
N ALA A 43 4.55 -21.00 -11.85
CA ALA A 43 4.65 -19.56 -11.97
C ALA A 43 3.47 -18.85 -11.29
N PHE A 44 3.70 -17.63 -10.80
CA PHE A 44 2.65 -16.83 -10.18
C PHE A 44 1.47 -16.64 -11.14
N GLN A 45 0.28 -17.00 -10.68
CA GLN A 45 -0.97 -16.93 -11.46
C GLN A 45 -0.94 -17.75 -12.76
N GLY A 46 -0.01 -18.69 -12.88
CA GLY A 46 0.12 -19.62 -14.01
C GLY A 46 0.91 -19.09 -15.20
N TRP A 47 1.55 -17.92 -15.11
CA TRP A 47 2.24 -17.29 -16.24
C TRP A 47 3.63 -16.77 -15.87
N LYS A 48 4.60 -17.04 -16.73
CA LYS A 48 5.95 -16.46 -16.70
C LYS A 48 6.31 -15.88 -18.06
N THR A 49 7.43 -15.17 -18.12
CA THR A 49 8.03 -14.68 -19.36
C THR A 49 9.30 -15.46 -19.69
N GLU A 50 9.54 -15.66 -20.98
CA GLU A 50 10.81 -16.17 -21.50
C GLU A 50 11.31 -15.21 -22.58
N SER A 51 12.62 -14.97 -22.62
CA SER A 51 13.22 -14.14 -23.69
C SER A 51 12.91 -14.75 -25.05
N SER A 52 12.51 -13.91 -26.01
CA SER A 52 12.14 -14.33 -27.36
C SER A 52 12.74 -13.45 -28.47
N GLY A 53 13.49 -12.40 -28.12
CA GLY A 53 14.13 -11.51 -29.08
C GLY A 53 14.81 -10.31 -28.43
N THR A 54 15.45 -9.51 -29.25
CA THR A 54 16.18 -8.28 -28.85
C THR A 54 15.39 -7.03 -29.22
N MET A 55 15.77 -5.87 -28.67
CA MET A 55 15.17 -4.60 -29.13
C MET A 55 15.53 -4.25 -30.58
N ALA A 56 16.68 -4.72 -31.08
CA ALA A 56 17.03 -4.56 -32.49
C ALA A 56 16.02 -5.26 -33.41
N ASP A 57 15.52 -6.44 -33.02
CA ASP A 57 14.47 -7.14 -33.76
C ASP A 57 13.21 -6.27 -33.94
N VAL A 58 12.83 -5.53 -32.90
CA VAL A 58 11.67 -4.64 -32.91
C VAL A 58 11.92 -3.39 -33.74
N TYR A 59 13.06 -2.74 -33.53
CA TYR A 59 13.36 -1.44 -34.13
C TYR A 59 13.71 -1.52 -35.62
N ASP A 60 14.30 -2.62 -36.07
CA ASP A 60 14.86 -2.73 -37.43
C ASP A 60 13.88 -3.35 -38.44
N LYS A 61 12.79 -3.98 -38.00
CA LYS A 61 11.85 -4.72 -38.85
C LYS A 61 10.49 -4.03 -38.93
N SER A 62 9.73 -4.33 -40.00
CA SER A 62 8.32 -3.94 -40.15
C SER A 62 7.52 -4.28 -38.89
N PHE A 63 6.83 -3.31 -38.30
CA PHE A 63 5.98 -3.61 -37.15
C PHE A 63 4.72 -4.40 -37.53
N LYS A 64 4.29 -4.34 -38.80
CA LYS A 64 3.14 -5.13 -39.28
C LYS A 64 3.33 -6.63 -39.11
N THR A 65 4.58 -7.10 -39.17
CA THR A 65 4.96 -8.50 -38.98
C THR A 65 5.15 -8.88 -37.50
N GLN A 66 4.98 -7.93 -36.59
CA GLN A 66 5.36 -8.04 -35.17
C GLN A 66 4.21 -7.67 -34.21
N SER A 67 2.97 -7.62 -34.71
CA SER A 67 1.79 -7.40 -33.86
C SER A 67 1.73 -8.43 -32.73
N GLY A 68 1.47 -7.96 -31.51
CA GLY A 68 1.43 -8.78 -30.29
C GLY A 68 2.78 -8.90 -29.57
N THR A 69 3.82 -8.21 -30.03
CA THR A 69 5.12 -8.13 -29.34
C THR A 69 4.95 -7.70 -27.88
N VAL A 70 5.61 -8.42 -26.97
CA VAL A 70 5.68 -8.09 -25.54
C VAL A 70 7.10 -7.66 -25.18
N LEU A 71 7.21 -6.49 -24.56
CA LEU A 71 8.46 -5.90 -24.12
C LEU A 71 8.60 -6.05 -22.60
N ASP A 72 9.80 -6.39 -22.14
CA ASP A 72 10.16 -6.39 -20.72
C ASP A 72 11.08 -5.19 -20.42
N PHE A 73 10.68 -4.35 -19.47
CA PHE A 73 11.49 -3.22 -18.98
C PHE A 73 12.45 -3.64 -17.85
N GLY A 74 12.36 -4.88 -17.37
CA GLY A 74 13.26 -5.48 -16.37
C GLY A 74 12.94 -5.14 -14.93
N GLU A 75 12.23 -4.04 -14.68
CA GLU A 75 11.78 -3.61 -13.36
C GLU A 75 10.38 -2.99 -13.43
N HIS A 76 9.71 -2.86 -12.28
CA HIS A 76 8.45 -2.13 -12.16
C HIS A 76 8.70 -0.62 -12.21
N LEU A 77 7.92 0.10 -13.02
CA LEU A 77 8.09 1.52 -13.32
C LEU A 77 6.76 2.29 -13.29
N THR A 78 6.78 3.49 -12.74
CA THR A 78 5.66 4.45 -12.71
C THR A 78 6.02 5.73 -13.46
N GLY A 79 5.20 6.19 -14.41
CA GLY A 79 5.60 7.30 -15.29
C GLY A 79 4.86 7.38 -16.64
N TYR A 80 5.50 7.95 -17.66
CA TYR A 80 4.89 8.19 -18.98
C TYR A 80 5.64 7.49 -20.10
N TYR A 81 4.91 6.80 -20.98
CA TYR A 81 5.47 6.06 -22.12
C TYR A 81 5.56 6.94 -23.36
N THR A 82 6.71 6.91 -24.02
CA THR A 82 6.99 7.60 -25.27
C THR A 82 7.58 6.64 -26.28
N PHE A 83 7.17 6.74 -27.55
CA PHE A 83 7.76 5.98 -28.66
C PHE A 83 7.67 6.79 -29.95
N THR A 84 8.48 6.43 -30.93
CA THR A 84 8.51 7.06 -32.25
C THR A 84 8.08 6.06 -33.33
N ILE A 85 7.28 6.51 -34.29
CA ILE A 85 6.93 5.76 -35.50
C ILE A 85 7.46 6.51 -36.72
N ARG A 86 7.99 5.76 -37.68
CA ARG A 86 8.46 6.30 -38.97
C ARG A 86 8.08 5.36 -40.09
N GLU A 87 7.82 5.90 -41.28
CA GLU A 87 7.76 5.09 -42.50
C GLU A 87 9.08 4.35 -42.71
N SER A 88 8.96 3.15 -43.27
CA SER A 88 10.09 2.33 -43.70
C SER A 88 10.01 1.90 -45.15
N HIS A 89 8.82 1.96 -45.75
CA HIS A 89 8.58 1.76 -47.17
C HIS A 89 7.25 2.41 -47.58
N GLY A 90 7.17 3.01 -48.77
CA GLY A 90 5.97 3.71 -49.25
C GLY A 90 5.57 4.93 -48.40
N GLU A 91 4.44 5.52 -48.73
CA GLU A 91 3.88 6.72 -48.10
C GLU A 91 2.60 6.39 -47.34
N MET A 92 2.45 6.94 -46.13
CA MET A 92 1.25 6.75 -45.32
C MET A 92 0.00 7.27 -46.05
N ASP A 93 -0.90 6.36 -46.39
CA ASP A 93 -2.17 6.61 -47.08
C ASP A 93 -3.41 6.36 -46.20
N ALA A 94 -3.22 5.88 -44.96
CA ALA A 94 -4.27 5.71 -43.96
C ALA A 94 -3.70 5.73 -42.52
N PRO A 95 -4.52 6.07 -41.50
CA PRO A 95 -4.12 6.01 -40.10
C PRO A 95 -3.65 4.63 -39.63
N ILE A 96 -2.76 4.61 -38.65
CA ILE A 96 -2.36 3.40 -37.91
C ILE A 96 -3.06 3.37 -36.56
N ARG A 97 -3.63 2.23 -36.18
CA ARG A 97 -4.31 2.06 -34.89
C ARG A 97 -3.65 0.96 -34.07
N PHE A 98 -3.30 1.25 -32.81
CA PHE A 98 -2.67 0.30 -31.89
C PHE A 98 -3.51 0.09 -30.64
N LYS A 99 -3.35 -1.07 -30.00
CA LYS A 99 -3.65 -1.29 -28.58
C LYS A 99 -2.34 -1.51 -27.83
N LEU A 100 -2.12 -0.70 -26.79
CA LEU A 100 -1.00 -0.81 -25.87
C LEU A 100 -1.54 -1.35 -24.55
N THR A 101 -1.11 -2.54 -24.12
CA THR A 101 -1.52 -3.13 -22.84
C THR A 101 -0.33 -3.17 -21.89
N PHE A 102 -0.43 -2.43 -20.78
CA PHE A 102 0.59 -2.34 -19.74
C PHE A 102 0.22 -3.26 -18.58
N ALA A 103 1.21 -3.99 -18.06
CA ALA A 103 1.03 -4.99 -17.02
C ALA A 103 2.15 -4.96 -15.98
N GLU A 104 1.80 -5.07 -14.71
CA GLU A 104 2.75 -5.23 -13.60
C GLU A 104 3.24 -6.68 -13.53
N VAL A 105 2.37 -7.66 -13.83
CA VAL A 105 2.71 -9.11 -13.87
C VAL A 105 2.31 -9.78 -15.19
N PRO A 106 2.98 -10.88 -15.61
CA PRO A 106 2.72 -11.52 -16.91
C PRO A 106 1.27 -11.97 -17.12
N ALA A 107 0.60 -12.41 -16.05
CA ALA A 107 -0.77 -12.91 -16.11
C ALA A 107 -1.80 -11.84 -16.53
N GLU A 108 -1.52 -10.55 -16.31
CA GLU A 108 -2.38 -9.46 -16.79
C GLU A 108 -2.42 -9.43 -18.33
N LEU A 109 -1.30 -9.68 -19.01
CA LEU A 109 -1.24 -9.72 -20.48
C LEU A 109 -1.88 -10.99 -21.08
N ALA A 110 -1.92 -12.07 -20.31
CA ALA A 110 -2.51 -13.34 -20.72
C ALA A 110 -4.03 -13.44 -20.46
N THR A 111 -4.59 -12.47 -19.73
CA THR A 111 -6.00 -12.48 -19.32
C THR A 111 -6.79 -11.44 -20.10
N PRO A 112 -7.81 -11.83 -20.88
CA PRO A 112 -8.69 -10.85 -21.51
C PRO A 112 -9.36 -9.96 -20.47
N PHE A 113 -9.32 -8.65 -20.70
CA PHE A 113 -9.95 -7.68 -19.79
C PHE A 113 -11.46 -7.57 -19.99
N ASP A 114 -11.99 -8.05 -21.13
CA ASP A 114 -13.38 -7.90 -21.52
C ASP A 114 -13.99 -9.27 -21.93
N PRO A 115 -15.27 -9.56 -21.58
CA PRO A 115 -16.17 -8.74 -20.76
C PRO A 115 -15.66 -8.61 -19.31
N TYR A 116 -15.68 -7.40 -18.77
CA TYR A 116 -15.03 -7.09 -17.49
C TYR A 116 -15.85 -7.57 -16.28
N PRO A 117 -15.31 -8.47 -15.44
CA PRO A 117 -16.05 -9.06 -14.32
C PRO A 117 -15.80 -8.36 -12.97
N GLY A 118 -14.89 -7.38 -12.92
CA GLY A 118 -14.45 -6.76 -11.67
C GLY A 118 -15.47 -5.80 -11.07
N THR A 119 -15.36 -5.55 -9.76
CA THR A 119 -16.26 -4.64 -9.02
C THR A 119 -15.77 -3.19 -9.02
N LEU A 120 -14.47 -2.96 -9.19
CA LEU A 120 -13.90 -1.63 -9.40
C LEU A 120 -14.04 -1.19 -10.87
N SER A 121 -13.78 0.08 -11.20
CA SER A 121 -13.87 0.54 -12.58
C SER A 121 -12.85 -0.18 -13.50
N ARG A 122 -13.34 -0.68 -14.65
CA ARG A 122 -12.54 -1.23 -15.76
C ARG A 122 -11.43 -0.28 -16.22
N ALA A 123 -11.62 1.02 -16.04
CA ALA A 123 -10.67 2.07 -16.43
C ALA A 123 -9.36 2.04 -15.64
N TRP A 124 -9.27 1.28 -14.54
CA TRP A 124 -8.01 1.09 -13.81
C TRP A 124 -7.03 0.19 -14.53
N LEU A 125 -7.51 -0.75 -15.35
CA LEU A 125 -6.64 -1.52 -16.23
C LEU A 125 -6.00 -0.58 -17.25
N GLN A 126 -4.73 -0.84 -17.56
CA GLN A 126 -3.90 0.06 -18.36
C GLN A 126 -3.80 -0.48 -19.78
N ASP A 127 -4.91 -0.42 -20.53
CA ASP A 127 -4.91 -0.62 -21.97
C ASP A 127 -5.37 0.63 -22.73
N GLU A 128 -4.49 1.15 -23.59
CA GLU A 128 -4.74 2.36 -24.38
C GLU A 128 -4.91 2.00 -25.85
N ILE A 129 -5.90 2.61 -26.49
CA ILE A 129 -6.06 2.54 -27.94
C ILE A 129 -5.70 3.90 -28.52
N ILE A 130 -4.69 3.91 -29.38
CA ILE A 130 -4.21 5.13 -30.02
C ILE A 130 -4.38 5.04 -31.54
N THR A 131 -4.63 6.18 -32.17
CA THR A 131 -4.67 6.33 -33.63
C THR A 131 -3.66 7.39 -34.03
N VAL A 132 -2.79 7.04 -34.97
CA VAL A 132 -1.72 7.88 -35.50
C VAL A 132 -2.11 8.24 -36.91
N THR A 133 -2.23 9.53 -37.20
CA THR A 133 -2.73 10.06 -38.48
C THR A 133 -1.62 10.57 -39.40
N ASP A 134 -0.45 10.86 -38.84
CA ASP A 134 0.66 11.49 -39.54
C ASP A 134 1.97 10.82 -39.12
N LEU A 135 2.91 10.71 -40.05
CA LEU A 135 4.26 10.19 -39.83
C LEU A 135 5.33 11.12 -40.43
N PRO A 136 6.56 11.14 -39.86
CA PRO A 136 6.96 10.47 -38.63
C PRO A 136 6.31 11.12 -37.39
N ALA A 137 6.02 10.33 -36.36
CA ALA A 137 5.42 10.82 -35.13
C ALA A 137 6.18 10.33 -33.89
N THR A 138 6.36 11.21 -32.91
CA THR A 138 6.79 10.84 -31.55
C THR A 138 5.63 11.10 -30.61
N ILE A 139 5.16 10.03 -29.97
CA ILE A 139 3.93 10.04 -29.18
C ILE A 139 4.28 9.77 -27.73
N THR A 140 3.84 10.64 -26.84
CA THR A 140 3.84 10.41 -25.39
C THR A 140 2.41 10.19 -24.93
N LEU A 141 2.14 9.08 -24.26
CA LEU A 141 0.82 8.84 -23.69
C LEU A 141 0.54 9.84 -22.55
N PRO A 142 -0.63 10.50 -22.53
CA PRO A 142 -0.94 11.49 -21.50
C PRO A 142 -1.27 10.86 -20.15
N ARG A 143 -1.69 9.59 -20.13
CA ARG A 143 -1.96 8.84 -18.90
C ARG A 143 -0.66 8.33 -18.30
N ARG A 144 -0.44 8.61 -17.01
CA ARG A 144 0.63 7.96 -16.23
C ARG A 144 0.34 6.46 -16.13
N MET A 145 1.32 5.62 -16.43
CA MET A 145 1.27 4.15 -16.32
C MET A 145 2.08 3.64 -15.13
N SER A 146 1.84 2.39 -14.75
CA SER A 146 2.52 1.64 -13.69
C SER A 146 2.60 0.19 -14.12
N PHE A 147 3.79 -0.29 -14.48
CA PHE A 147 3.96 -1.56 -15.18
C PHE A 147 5.41 -2.06 -15.19
N ARG A 148 5.60 -3.29 -15.66
CA ARG A 148 6.90 -3.82 -16.12
C ARG A 148 6.84 -4.28 -17.58
N TYR A 149 5.71 -4.85 -17.99
CA TYR A 149 5.53 -5.44 -19.33
C TYR A 149 4.59 -4.62 -20.20
N LEU A 150 4.96 -4.40 -21.46
CA LEU A 150 4.13 -3.72 -22.45
C LEU A 150 3.87 -4.65 -23.63
N LYS A 151 2.60 -4.91 -23.93
CA LYS A 151 2.17 -5.58 -25.18
C LYS A 151 1.67 -4.55 -26.19
N ILE A 152 2.11 -4.67 -27.44
CA ILE A 152 1.71 -3.79 -28.54
C ILE A 152 1.00 -4.61 -29.62
N ASP A 153 -0.32 -4.44 -29.76
CA ASP A 153 -1.13 -5.04 -30.80
C ASP A 153 -1.45 -4.02 -31.91
N LEU A 154 -1.21 -4.37 -33.17
CA LEU A 154 -1.63 -3.59 -34.33
C LEU A 154 -3.09 -3.91 -34.66
N LEU A 155 -3.97 -2.92 -34.54
CA LEU A 155 -5.40 -3.08 -34.79
C LEU A 155 -5.78 -2.76 -36.24
N ALA A 156 -5.13 -1.76 -36.85
CA ALA A 156 -5.39 -1.37 -38.24
C ALA A 156 -4.20 -0.63 -38.86
N SER A 157 -3.96 -0.90 -40.15
CA SER A 157 -3.08 -0.13 -41.06
C SER A 157 -3.45 -0.49 -42.50
N SER A 158 -3.23 0.38 -43.49
CA SER A 158 -3.38 0.02 -44.91
C SER A 158 -2.28 -0.94 -45.38
N ASN A 159 -2.37 -1.46 -46.61
CA ASN A 159 -1.30 -2.25 -47.22
C ASN A 159 -0.30 -1.41 -48.05
N GLY A 160 -0.58 -0.12 -48.29
CA GLY A 160 0.17 0.73 -49.23
C GLY A 160 1.55 1.19 -48.77
N PHE A 161 1.83 1.11 -47.47
CA PHE A 161 3.10 1.53 -46.88
C PHE A 161 3.55 0.58 -45.77
N ASP A 162 4.72 0.79 -45.18
CA ASP A 162 5.22 0.04 -44.04
C ASP A 162 5.89 0.97 -43.03
N PHE A 163 5.92 0.58 -41.75
CA PHE A 163 6.43 1.42 -40.67
C PHE A 163 7.17 0.63 -39.60
N LYS A 164 8.04 1.34 -38.88
CA LYS A 164 8.80 0.84 -37.72
C LYS A 164 8.46 1.65 -36.49
N ILE A 165 8.50 0.99 -35.33
CA ILE A 165 8.44 1.66 -34.03
C ILE A 165 9.85 1.68 -33.44
N THR A 166 10.36 2.85 -33.07
CA THR A 166 11.72 3.07 -32.55
C THR A 166 11.69 4.03 -31.35
N ASP A 167 12.85 4.28 -30.74
CA ASP A 167 13.04 5.22 -29.61
C ASP A 167 12.00 5.04 -28.49
N MET A 168 11.69 3.78 -28.14
CA MET A 168 10.79 3.48 -27.04
C MET A 168 11.48 3.80 -25.72
N LYS A 169 10.82 4.63 -24.92
CA LYS A 169 11.31 5.05 -23.60
C LYS A 169 10.16 5.27 -22.65
N PHE A 170 10.44 5.10 -21.38
CA PHE A 170 9.54 5.37 -20.28
C PHE A 170 10.18 6.40 -19.36
N ASN A 171 9.53 7.55 -19.21
CA ASN A 171 9.94 8.57 -18.26
C ASN A 171 9.42 8.18 -16.88
N ALA A 172 10.19 7.36 -16.17
CA ALA A 172 9.87 6.89 -14.82
C ALA A 172 10.04 8.03 -13.81
N GLN A 173 9.18 8.08 -12.80
CA GLN A 173 9.15 9.15 -11.80
C GLN A 173 8.93 8.66 -10.36
N THR A 174 9.57 9.34 -9.40
CA THR A 174 9.43 9.11 -7.95
C THR A 174 9.89 10.34 -7.17
N SER A 175 9.48 10.50 -5.91
CA SER A 175 10.02 11.50 -5.00
C SER A 175 11.28 11.04 -4.25
N VAL A 176 11.82 9.85 -4.57
CA VAL A 176 12.99 9.27 -3.90
C VAL A 176 14.28 9.57 -4.67
N SER A 177 15.20 10.32 -4.05
CA SER A 177 16.59 10.52 -4.50
C SER A 177 17.62 9.77 -3.65
N ILE A 178 17.25 9.37 -2.44
CA ILE A 178 18.19 8.89 -1.42
C ILE A 178 18.36 7.38 -1.58
N THR A 179 19.60 6.90 -1.51
CA THR A 179 19.89 5.47 -1.40
C THR A 179 20.01 5.12 0.09
N PRO A 180 19.23 4.16 0.62
CA PRO A 180 19.34 3.74 2.00
C PRO A 180 20.69 3.07 2.31
N GLU A 181 21.09 3.11 3.58
CA GLU A 181 22.30 2.42 4.05
C GLU A 181 22.29 0.92 3.70
N PRO A 182 23.46 0.32 3.39
CA PRO A 182 23.56 -1.09 3.08
C PRO A 182 23.23 -1.96 4.30
N LEU A 183 22.69 -3.15 4.05
CA LEU A 183 22.47 -4.16 5.09
C LEU A 183 23.82 -4.75 5.55
N ARG A 184 23.84 -5.39 6.73
CA ARG A 184 25.03 -6.11 7.21
C ARG A 184 25.43 -7.21 6.22
N ALA A 185 26.73 -7.44 6.09
CA ALA A 185 27.27 -8.49 5.23
C ALA A 185 26.79 -9.90 5.58
N SER A 186 26.37 -10.13 6.83
CA SER A 186 25.78 -11.39 7.31
C SER A 186 24.32 -11.63 6.89
N THR A 187 23.67 -10.65 6.26
CA THR A 187 22.25 -10.78 5.88
C THR A 187 22.06 -11.89 4.85
N SER A 188 21.09 -12.78 5.09
CA SER A 188 20.82 -13.86 4.14
C SER A 188 20.39 -13.30 2.78
N PRO A 189 20.74 -13.96 1.65
CA PRO A 189 20.37 -13.49 0.32
C PRO A 189 18.86 -13.28 0.14
N LEU A 190 18.04 -14.16 0.74
CA LEU A 190 16.57 -14.03 0.70
C LEU A 190 16.10 -12.75 1.40
N ILE A 191 16.59 -12.47 2.61
CA ILE A 191 16.20 -11.27 3.35
C ILE A 191 16.69 -10.00 2.66
N ALA A 192 17.91 -10.01 2.11
CA ALA A 192 18.41 -8.90 1.31
C ALA A 192 17.52 -8.64 0.08
N LYS A 193 17.03 -9.70 -0.59
CA LYS A 193 16.09 -9.56 -1.71
C LYS A 193 14.71 -9.08 -1.26
N ILE A 194 14.21 -9.52 -0.11
CA ILE A 194 12.96 -9.02 0.49
C ILE A 194 13.06 -7.51 0.77
N ASP A 195 14.17 -7.05 1.36
CA ASP A 195 14.41 -5.62 1.58
C ASP A 195 14.44 -4.85 0.26
N ALA A 196 15.17 -5.34 -0.75
CA ALA A 196 15.26 -4.69 -2.06
C ALA A 196 13.90 -4.55 -2.76
N VAL A 197 13.06 -5.60 -2.74
CA VAL A 197 11.69 -5.57 -3.30
C VAL A 197 10.80 -4.62 -2.49
N GLY A 198 10.95 -4.59 -1.16
CA GLY A 198 10.25 -3.64 -0.31
C GLY A 198 10.63 -2.18 -0.60
N LEU A 199 11.92 -1.90 -0.80
CA LEU A 199 12.40 -0.57 -1.18
C LEU A 199 11.88 -0.15 -2.56
N ALA A 200 11.87 -1.06 -3.53
CA ALA A 200 11.27 -0.80 -4.85
C ALA A 200 9.78 -0.46 -4.73
N THR A 201 9.04 -1.24 -3.94
CA THR A 201 7.61 -0.99 -3.69
C THR A 201 7.36 0.39 -3.10
N LEU A 202 8.12 0.76 -2.06
CA LEU A 202 7.99 2.05 -1.41
C LEU A 202 8.35 3.20 -2.37
N LYS A 203 9.45 3.07 -3.12
CA LYS A 203 9.89 4.08 -4.11
C LYS A 203 8.80 4.36 -5.15
N GLU A 204 8.19 3.33 -5.71
CA GLU A 204 7.19 3.48 -6.76
C GLU A 204 5.90 4.13 -6.24
N CYS A 205 5.51 3.86 -4.99
CA CYS A 205 4.38 4.50 -4.31
C CYS A 205 4.67 5.91 -3.75
N MET A 206 5.94 6.28 -3.60
CA MET A 206 6.37 7.62 -3.17
C MET A 206 6.38 8.59 -4.37
N GLN A 207 5.28 9.31 -4.51
CA GLN A 207 5.07 10.33 -5.54
C GLN A 207 4.96 11.71 -4.86
N THR A 208 4.09 12.60 -5.34
CA THR A 208 3.82 13.89 -4.67
C THR A 208 3.03 13.73 -3.37
N ILE A 209 2.48 12.54 -3.14
CA ILE A 209 1.88 12.02 -1.92
C ILE A 209 2.36 10.57 -1.75
N TYR A 210 2.11 9.97 -0.58
CA TYR A 210 2.17 8.52 -0.46
C TYR A 210 0.93 7.91 -1.12
N GLU A 211 1.11 7.34 -2.31
CA GLU A 211 0.06 6.57 -2.97
C GLU A 211 -0.02 5.18 -2.34
N ASP A 212 -1.21 4.61 -2.22
CA ASP A 212 -1.41 3.20 -1.86
C ASP A 212 -0.76 2.27 -2.91
N GLY A 213 -1.10 2.50 -4.18
CA GLY A 213 -0.52 1.83 -5.34
C GLY A 213 -0.51 2.71 -6.60
N PRO A 214 0.58 2.69 -7.40
CA PRO A 214 0.76 3.59 -8.54
C PRO A 214 -0.07 3.22 -9.78
N LYS A 215 -0.45 1.94 -9.93
CA LYS A 215 -1.48 1.54 -10.90
C LYS A 215 -2.84 2.04 -10.45
N ARG A 216 -3.17 1.71 -9.21
CA ARG A 216 -4.45 1.94 -8.52
C ARG A 216 -4.22 1.85 -6.99
N ASP A 217 -4.86 2.67 -6.16
CA ASP A 217 -5.81 3.75 -6.48
C ASP A 217 -5.15 5.10 -6.80
N ARG A 218 -3.81 5.17 -6.73
CA ARG A 218 -3.01 6.41 -6.87
C ARG A 218 -3.39 7.47 -5.83
N ARG A 219 -3.71 7.03 -4.61
CA ARG A 219 -4.38 7.88 -3.63
C ARG A 219 -3.76 7.77 -2.25
N LEU A 220 -3.85 8.86 -1.49
CA LEU A 220 -3.43 8.87 -0.09
C LEU A 220 -4.49 8.19 0.76
N TRP A 221 -4.13 7.11 1.46
CA TRP A 221 -4.94 6.45 2.47
C TRP A 221 -4.22 6.47 3.82
N ILE A 222 -4.91 6.74 4.94
CA ILE A 222 -4.21 6.92 6.23
C ILE A 222 -3.56 5.61 6.73
N GLY A 223 -4.22 4.46 6.53
CA GLY A 223 -3.65 3.16 6.91
C GLY A 223 -2.33 2.88 6.19
N ASP A 224 -2.30 3.14 4.88
CA ASP A 224 -1.12 3.04 4.02
C ASP A 224 -0.06 4.07 4.40
N LEU A 225 -0.45 5.33 4.59
CA LEU A 225 0.42 6.41 5.04
C LEU A 225 1.19 6.01 6.30
N TYR A 226 0.51 5.41 7.29
CA TYR A 226 1.16 4.99 8.53
C TYR A 226 2.29 3.99 8.27
N LEU A 227 2.03 2.96 7.48
CA LEU A 227 3.01 1.92 7.17
C LEU A 227 4.12 2.41 6.24
N GLN A 228 3.79 3.27 5.28
CA GLN A 228 4.75 3.89 4.37
C GLN A 228 5.70 4.84 5.11
N ALA A 229 5.16 5.69 5.98
CA ALA A 229 5.97 6.59 6.80
C ALA A 229 6.92 5.78 7.71
N MET A 230 6.44 4.69 8.30
CA MET A 230 7.26 3.79 9.10
C MET A 230 8.41 3.17 8.29
N ALA A 231 8.15 2.69 7.07
CA ALA A 231 9.18 2.14 6.19
C ALA A 231 10.16 3.22 5.70
N ASN A 232 9.67 4.42 5.41
CA ASN A 232 10.48 5.57 4.98
C ASN A 232 11.45 6.05 6.08
N ASN A 233 11.00 6.11 7.34
CA ASN A 233 11.83 6.50 8.49
C ASN A 233 13.06 5.59 8.72
N TYR A 234 13.07 4.39 8.12
CA TYR A 234 14.19 3.45 8.19
C TYR A 234 14.86 3.21 6.83
N SER A 235 14.47 3.94 5.79
CA SER A 235 15.03 3.79 4.45
C SER A 235 15.39 5.12 3.81
N PHE A 236 14.47 5.73 3.07
CA PHE A 236 14.74 6.92 2.26
C PHE A 236 14.75 8.22 3.06
N ASN A 237 14.18 8.25 4.27
CA ASN A 237 14.15 9.43 5.12
C ASN A 237 13.60 10.69 4.44
N ASN A 238 12.68 10.54 3.47
CA ASN A 238 12.00 11.68 2.86
C ASN A 238 10.84 12.14 3.76
N HIS A 239 11.18 12.87 4.83
CA HIS A 239 10.25 13.25 5.86
C HIS A 239 9.31 14.39 5.43
N ASP A 240 9.68 15.18 4.42
CA ASP A 240 8.82 16.23 3.86
C ASP A 240 7.58 15.65 3.19
N LEU A 241 7.68 14.47 2.56
CA LEU A 241 6.51 13.76 2.02
C LEU A 241 5.53 13.34 3.14
N THR A 242 6.03 12.82 4.26
CA THR A 242 5.22 12.50 5.44
C THR A 242 4.53 13.74 6.00
N LYS A 243 5.30 14.83 6.16
CA LYS A 243 4.79 16.13 6.59
C LYS A 243 3.66 16.62 5.68
N ARG A 244 3.86 16.60 4.36
CA ARG A 244 2.83 16.97 3.37
C ARG A 244 1.55 16.18 3.56
N CYS A 245 1.65 14.86 3.66
CA CYS A 245 0.48 14.00 3.78
C CYS A 245 -0.29 14.27 5.09
N LEU A 246 0.41 14.47 6.21
CA LEU A 246 -0.21 14.83 7.48
C LEU A 246 -0.97 16.17 7.41
N TYR A 247 -0.36 17.22 6.87
CA TYR A 247 -1.04 18.50 6.69
C TYR A 247 -2.22 18.41 5.70
N MET A 248 -2.07 17.65 4.62
CA MET A 248 -3.14 17.48 3.64
C MET A 248 -4.36 16.79 4.27
N MET A 249 -4.16 15.72 5.04
CA MET A 249 -5.28 15.07 5.74
C MET A 249 -5.94 16.01 6.75
N ALA A 250 -5.16 16.77 7.52
CA ALA A 250 -5.67 17.75 8.47
C ALA A 250 -6.51 18.86 7.80
N GLY A 251 -6.00 19.42 6.71
CA GLY A 251 -6.66 20.47 5.94
C GLY A 251 -7.97 20.04 5.26
N LEU A 252 -8.18 18.72 5.13
CA LEU A 252 -9.36 18.13 4.50
C LEU A 252 -10.32 17.46 5.49
N ALA A 253 -10.15 17.66 6.80
CA ALA A 253 -11.07 17.16 7.80
C ALA A 253 -12.52 17.63 7.53
N ASN A 254 -13.51 16.82 7.92
CA ASN A 254 -14.91 17.17 7.72
C ASN A 254 -15.38 18.31 8.63
N ASP A 255 -16.60 18.80 8.43
CA ASP A 255 -17.18 19.90 9.21
C ASP A 255 -17.26 19.63 10.72
N LYS A 256 -17.19 18.35 11.14
CA LYS A 256 -17.16 17.93 12.55
C LYS A 256 -15.74 17.73 13.09
N GLY A 257 -14.71 18.00 12.29
CA GLY A 257 -13.29 17.85 12.63
C GLY A 257 -12.76 16.41 12.53
N PHE A 258 -13.52 15.47 11.97
CA PHE A 258 -13.05 14.10 11.78
C PHE A 258 -12.39 13.92 10.42
N LEU A 259 -11.34 13.12 10.39
CA LEU A 259 -10.61 12.83 9.16
C LEU A 259 -11.40 11.87 8.27
N TYR A 260 -11.43 12.19 6.97
CA TYR A 260 -11.73 11.19 5.96
C TYR A 260 -10.57 10.20 5.85
N PRO A 261 -10.80 8.94 5.45
CA PRO A 261 -9.76 7.93 5.41
C PRO A 261 -8.80 8.09 4.24
N THR A 262 -9.18 8.90 3.25
CA THR A 262 -8.44 9.08 2.01
C THR A 262 -8.63 10.49 1.43
N ALA A 263 -7.63 10.94 0.67
CA ALA A 263 -7.63 12.24 0.02
C ALA A 263 -7.05 12.15 -1.41
N PHE A 264 -7.61 12.96 -2.30
CA PHE A 264 -7.12 13.20 -3.65
C PHE A 264 -6.30 14.49 -3.67
N GLU A 265 -5.22 14.51 -4.45
CA GLU A 265 -4.41 15.71 -4.65
C GLU A 265 -4.91 16.58 -5.82
N ALA A 266 -5.47 15.96 -6.86
CA ALA A 266 -5.83 16.61 -8.12
C ALA A 266 -7.35 16.60 -8.37
N PRO A 267 -7.92 17.60 -9.07
CA PRO A 267 -7.24 18.78 -9.63
C PRO A 267 -6.84 19.82 -8.56
N VAL A 268 -7.45 19.74 -7.38
CA VAL A 268 -7.05 20.41 -6.14
C VAL A 268 -7.25 19.43 -4.98
N PRO A 269 -6.54 19.60 -3.84
CA PRO A 269 -6.72 18.71 -2.70
C PRO A 269 -8.18 18.65 -2.23
N HIS A 270 -8.75 17.45 -2.16
CA HIS A 270 -10.12 17.23 -1.68
C HIS A 270 -10.30 15.82 -1.10
N PRO A 271 -11.24 15.61 -0.16
CA PRO A 271 -11.45 14.32 0.45
C PRO A 271 -12.43 13.46 -0.35
N GLN A 272 -12.46 12.16 -0.06
CA GLN A 272 -13.59 11.30 -0.43
C GLN A 272 -14.69 11.39 0.63
N THR A 273 -15.67 12.26 0.41
CA THR A 273 -16.67 12.63 1.43
C THR A 273 -17.60 11.50 1.88
N ASN A 274 -17.75 10.44 1.09
CA ASN A 274 -18.61 9.31 1.39
C ASN A 274 -17.88 8.13 2.05
N ALA A 275 -16.60 8.27 2.41
CA ALA A 275 -15.81 7.22 3.03
C ALA A 275 -15.49 7.57 4.50
N PHE A 276 -15.70 6.62 5.41
CA PHE A 276 -15.42 6.80 6.83
C PHE A 276 -14.87 5.49 7.41
N LEU A 277 -13.53 5.35 7.44
CA LEU A 277 -12.87 4.24 8.14
C LEU A 277 -12.51 4.68 9.55
N PHE A 278 -13.04 3.96 10.54
CA PHE A 278 -12.95 4.35 11.94
C PHE A 278 -11.50 4.40 12.41
N GLU A 279 -10.78 3.29 12.29
CA GLU A 279 -9.42 3.13 12.80
C GLU A 279 -8.37 3.91 11.98
N TYR A 280 -8.66 4.23 10.72
CA TYR A 280 -7.76 5.04 9.89
C TYR A 280 -7.60 6.45 10.48
N SER A 281 -8.67 7.02 11.01
CA SER A 281 -8.58 8.32 11.71
C SER A 281 -7.65 8.26 12.92
N LEU A 282 -7.57 7.11 13.61
CA LEU A 282 -6.69 6.91 14.76
C LEU A 282 -5.23 6.70 14.37
N PHE A 283 -4.97 6.09 13.21
CA PHE A 283 -3.62 5.94 12.67
C PHE A 283 -2.99 7.28 12.25
N PHE A 284 -3.77 8.34 12.06
CA PHE A 284 -3.23 9.69 11.93
C PHE A 284 -2.41 10.08 13.16
N ASN A 285 -2.93 9.79 14.36
CA ASN A 285 -2.27 10.15 15.62
C ASN A 285 -0.94 9.39 15.79
N THR A 286 -0.94 8.10 15.46
CA THR A 286 0.26 7.25 15.56
C THR A 286 1.30 7.68 14.53
N THR A 287 0.86 8.01 13.31
CA THR A 287 1.74 8.55 12.26
C THR A 287 2.35 9.90 12.66
N LEU A 288 1.54 10.81 13.22
CA LEU A 288 2.02 12.11 13.67
C LEU A 288 3.09 11.95 14.76
N LYS A 289 2.84 11.07 15.74
CA LYS A 289 3.80 10.74 16.78
C LYS A 289 5.09 10.18 16.19
N ASP A 290 5.02 9.15 15.34
CA ASP A 290 6.21 8.51 14.77
C ASP A 290 7.00 9.47 13.87
N TYR A 291 6.32 10.38 13.17
CA TYR A 291 6.92 11.49 12.44
C TYR A 291 7.68 12.44 13.38
N THR A 292 7.06 12.85 14.49
CA THR A 292 7.69 13.72 15.48
C THR A 292 8.93 13.07 16.10
N ASP A 293 8.86 11.78 16.44
CA ASP A 293 9.99 11.04 17.01
C ASP A 293 11.13 10.90 16.02
N ALA A 294 10.84 10.66 14.73
CA ALA A 294 11.86 10.49 13.71
C ALA A 294 12.56 11.81 13.32
N THR A 295 11.85 12.93 13.39
CA THR A 295 12.35 14.23 12.88
C THR A 295 12.72 15.24 13.96
N GLY A 296 12.14 15.12 15.15
CA GLY A 296 12.16 16.19 16.15
C GLY A 296 11.31 17.42 15.80
N ASP A 297 10.52 17.41 14.71
CA ASP A 297 9.68 18.54 14.28
C ASP A 297 8.44 18.70 15.18
N LYS A 298 8.66 19.27 16.36
CA LYS A 298 7.61 19.58 17.34
C LYS A 298 6.63 20.63 16.82
N LYS A 299 7.08 21.55 15.96
CA LYS A 299 6.21 22.61 15.42
C LYS A 299 5.07 22.01 14.60
N THR A 300 5.38 21.07 13.70
CA THR A 300 4.35 20.36 12.94
C THR A 300 3.41 19.58 13.85
N ALA A 301 3.95 18.94 14.89
CA ALA A 301 3.14 18.22 15.87
C ALA A 301 2.19 19.13 16.67
N GLU A 302 2.64 20.30 17.09
CA GLU A 302 1.84 21.30 17.80
C GLU A 302 0.71 21.86 16.93
N GLU A 303 1.01 22.16 15.67
CA GLU A 303 0.03 22.68 14.71
C GLU A 303 -1.06 21.65 14.36
N LEU A 304 -0.70 20.36 14.33
CA LEU A 304 -1.62 19.26 14.01
C LEU A 304 -2.25 18.61 15.27
N TRP A 305 -1.81 18.98 16.47
CA TRP A 305 -2.33 18.45 17.73
C TRP A 305 -3.86 18.59 17.88
N PRO A 306 -4.51 19.72 17.51
CA PRO A 306 -5.96 19.82 17.56
C PRO A 306 -6.70 18.76 16.73
N VAL A 307 -6.09 18.31 15.63
CA VAL A 307 -6.61 17.24 14.77
C VAL A 307 -6.52 15.90 15.47
N ALA A 308 -5.34 15.57 16.00
CA ALA A 308 -5.11 14.32 16.70
C ALA A 308 -6.03 14.15 17.92
N LYS A 309 -6.18 15.22 18.72
CA LYS A 309 -7.07 15.23 19.90
C LYS A 309 -8.53 14.97 19.50
N ARG A 310 -8.99 15.59 18.41
CA ARG A 310 -10.38 15.46 17.95
C ARG A 310 -10.73 14.01 17.57
N GLN A 311 -9.82 13.28 16.94
CA GLN A 311 -10.11 11.90 16.51
C GLN A 311 -10.44 10.97 17.69
N LEU A 312 -9.85 11.22 18.87
CA LEU A 312 -10.11 10.43 20.08
C LEU A 312 -11.57 10.51 20.57
N GLU A 313 -12.28 11.60 20.27
CA GLU A 313 -13.69 11.74 20.68
C GLU A 313 -14.60 10.67 20.05
N ASN A 314 -14.23 10.13 18.89
CA ASN A 314 -15.00 9.06 18.26
C ASN A 314 -14.93 7.74 19.03
N ILE A 315 -13.87 7.51 19.81
CA ILE A 315 -13.74 6.30 20.63
C ILE A 315 -14.89 6.24 21.63
N HIS A 316 -15.13 7.32 22.38
CA HIS A 316 -16.14 7.35 23.44
C HIS A 316 -17.57 7.06 22.97
N LYS A 317 -17.91 7.37 21.72
CA LYS A 317 -19.28 7.20 21.18
C LYS A 317 -19.68 5.72 21.02
N HIS A 318 -18.68 4.86 20.87
CA HIS A 318 -18.85 3.44 20.51
C HIS A 318 -18.41 2.49 21.61
N LEU A 319 -18.16 3.01 22.82
CA LEU A 319 -17.93 2.19 24.01
C LEU A 319 -19.22 1.97 24.78
N ASP A 320 -19.37 0.78 25.34
CA ASP A 320 -20.38 0.51 26.36
C ASP A 320 -19.99 1.12 27.72
N GLN A 321 -20.86 0.95 28.71
CA GLN A 321 -20.63 1.43 30.08
C GLN A 321 -19.40 0.81 30.77
N ASN A 322 -18.93 -0.36 30.33
CA ASN A 322 -17.76 -1.05 30.86
C ASN A 322 -16.47 -0.67 30.14
N GLY A 323 -16.55 0.02 28.99
CA GLY A 323 -15.40 0.37 28.16
C GLY A 323 -15.08 -0.66 27.08
N LEU A 324 -16.02 -1.56 26.76
CA LEU A 324 -15.92 -2.47 25.62
C LEU A 324 -16.44 -1.78 24.36
N PHE A 325 -15.72 -1.94 23.25
CA PHE A 325 -16.17 -1.49 21.94
C PHE A 325 -17.38 -2.26 21.43
N ASP A 326 -18.38 -1.53 20.95
CA ASP A 326 -19.52 -2.07 20.22
C ASP A 326 -19.31 -1.91 18.71
N ALA A 327 -18.72 -2.95 18.09
CA ALA A 327 -18.44 -2.98 16.66
C ALA A 327 -19.73 -2.98 15.81
N VAL A 328 -20.82 -3.54 16.31
CA VAL A 328 -22.10 -3.59 15.60
C VAL A 328 -22.70 -2.19 15.52
N LYS A 329 -22.68 -1.44 16.63
CA LYS A 329 -23.11 -0.05 16.65
C LYS A 329 -22.22 0.83 15.78
N ALA A 330 -20.90 0.73 15.93
CA ALA A 330 -19.96 1.51 15.14
C ALA A 330 -20.09 1.24 13.64
N GLY A 331 -20.30 -0.02 13.25
CA GLY A 331 -20.48 -0.45 11.86
C GLY A 331 -21.70 0.13 11.15
N ARG A 332 -22.64 0.77 11.86
CA ARG A 332 -23.78 1.49 11.25
C ARG A 332 -23.40 2.86 10.73
N GLU A 333 -22.31 3.43 11.24
CA GLU A 333 -21.84 4.78 10.90
C GLU A 333 -20.49 4.75 10.18
N TRP A 334 -19.68 3.73 10.46
CA TRP A 334 -18.31 3.60 10.00
C TRP A 334 -18.10 2.31 9.24
N TRP A 335 -17.31 2.37 8.17
CA TRP A 335 -16.68 1.19 7.64
C TRP A 335 -15.55 0.77 8.60
N LEU A 336 -15.61 -0.47 9.08
CA LEU A 336 -14.60 -1.07 9.94
C LEU A 336 -13.72 -1.95 9.07
N PHE A 337 -12.45 -1.61 8.85
CA PHE A 337 -11.59 -2.29 7.86
C PHE A 337 -10.81 -3.45 8.48
N VAL A 338 -9.80 -3.19 9.30
CA VAL A 338 -8.82 -4.14 9.88
C VAL A 338 -8.01 -4.94 8.85
N ASP A 339 -8.66 -5.62 7.90
CA ASP A 339 -8.06 -6.41 6.84
C ASP A 339 -9.08 -6.77 5.74
N TRP A 340 -8.62 -7.09 4.53
CA TRP A 340 -9.43 -7.73 3.47
C TRP A 340 -9.54 -9.24 3.71
N ARG A 341 -10.26 -9.62 4.76
CA ARG A 341 -10.57 -11.02 5.05
C ARG A 341 -12.06 -11.21 5.29
N ASP A 342 -12.70 -11.93 4.39
CA ASP A 342 -14.10 -12.31 4.54
C ASP A 342 -14.32 -13.11 5.82
N GLY A 343 -15.41 -12.79 6.51
CA GLY A 343 -15.78 -13.43 7.78
C GLY A 343 -14.93 -13.01 8.99
N LEU A 344 -14.00 -12.07 8.87
CA LEU A 344 -13.24 -11.55 10.02
C LEU A 344 -14.14 -10.73 10.95
N ASP A 345 -14.30 -11.19 12.20
CA ASP A 345 -14.91 -10.39 13.26
C ASP A 345 -13.89 -9.38 13.81
N LYS A 346 -14.32 -8.12 13.95
CA LYS A 346 -13.43 -6.96 14.16
C LYS A 346 -13.51 -6.39 15.57
N GLN A 347 -14.37 -6.92 16.45
CA GLN A 347 -14.60 -6.34 17.78
C GLN A 347 -13.32 -6.33 18.63
N ALA A 348 -12.62 -7.46 18.74
CA ALA A 348 -11.42 -7.57 19.54
C ALA A 348 -10.26 -6.77 18.93
N SER A 349 -10.02 -6.87 17.61
CA SER A 349 -8.97 -6.09 16.97
C SER A 349 -9.17 -4.58 17.13
N LEU A 350 -10.39 -4.07 16.96
CA LEU A 350 -10.68 -2.64 17.10
C LEU A 350 -10.58 -2.15 18.55
N GLN A 351 -10.96 -2.98 19.54
CA GLN A 351 -10.69 -2.69 20.94
C GLN A 351 -9.17 -2.49 21.16
N GLY A 352 -8.34 -3.39 20.61
CA GLY A 352 -6.88 -3.28 20.68
C GLY A 352 -6.34 -2.04 19.97
N ILE A 353 -6.80 -1.75 18.75
CA ILE A 353 -6.38 -0.58 17.96
C ILE A 353 -6.68 0.73 18.71
N MET A 354 -7.87 0.87 19.30
CA MET A 354 -8.21 2.06 20.07
C MET A 354 -7.33 2.22 21.31
N ILE A 355 -7.07 1.15 22.06
CA ILE A 355 -6.18 1.19 23.22
C ILE A 355 -4.75 1.58 22.80
N PHE A 356 -4.27 1.02 21.68
CA PHE A 356 -2.97 1.37 21.11
C PHE A 356 -2.92 2.86 20.72
N ALA A 357 -3.87 3.36 19.93
CA ALA A 357 -3.89 4.74 19.49
C ALA A 357 -4.01 5.74 20.67
N LEU A 358 -4.80 5.41 21.71
CA LEU A 358 -4.86 6.20 22.94
C LEU A 358 -3.50 6.29 23.64
N LYS A 359 -2.78 5.16 23.76
CA LYS A 359 -1.44 5.12 24.36
C LYS A 359 -0.42 5.93 23.56
N GLU A 360 -0.41 5.78 22.23
CA GLU A 360 0.50 6.55 21.37
C GLU A 360 0.17 8.06 21.41
N THR A 361 -1.12 8.42 21.40
CA THR A 361 -1.53 9.84 21.52
C THR A 361 -1.14 10.41 22.89
N TRP A 362 -1.17 9.61 23.96
CA TRP A 362 -0.69 10.03 25.27
C TRP A 362 0.82 10.27 25.29
N GLN A 363 1.63 9.46 24.58
CA GLN A 363 3.06 9.72 24.44
C GLN A 363 3.34 10.99 23.63
N LEU A 364 2.58 11.22 22.56
CA LEU A 364 2.64 12.49 21.81
C LEU A 364 2.27 13.68 22.71
N ALA A 365 1.22 13.56 23.51
CA ALA A 365 0.84 14.61 24.46
C ALA A 365 2.00 14.95 25.42
N LYS A 366 2.69 13.93 25.93
CA LYS A 366 3.87 14.10 26.80
C LYS A 366 5.02 14.81 26.10
N SER A 367 5.35 14.43 24.87
CA SER A 367 6.46 15.04 24.15
C SER A 367 6.23 16.52 23.82
N LEU A 368 4.95 16.94 23.76
CA LEU A 368 4.50 18.31 23.54
C LEU A 368 4.14 19.08 24.83
N GLY A 369 4.16 18.46 26.01
CA GLY A 369 3.73 19.09 27.28
C GLY A 369 2.22 19.39 27.35
N LYS A 370 1.41 18.57 26.66
CA LYS A 370 -0.05 18.73 26.48
C LYS A 370 -0.88 17.67 27.21
N GLU A 371 -0.30 16.94 28.15
CA GLU A 371 -0.95 15.84 28.88
C GLU A 371 -2.24 16.29 29.58
N LYS A 372 -2.28 17.53 30.07
CA LYS A 372 -3.47 18.10 30.73
C LYS A 372 -4.69 18.15 29.80
N GLU A 373 -4.49 18.34 28.49
CA GLU A 373 -5.58 18.38 27.51
C GLU A 373 -6.22 16.99 27.28
N VAL A 374 -5.52 15.92 27.65
CA VAL A 374 -5.95 14.53 27.42
C VAL A 374 -5.80 13.67 28.69
N ALA A 375 -5.94 14.28 29.87
CA ALA A 375 -5.77 13.63 31.16
C ALA A 375 -6.75 12.45 31.42
N PHE A 376 -7.81 12.34 30.62
CA PHE A 376 -8.75 11.22 30.64
C PHE A 376 -8.16 9.91 30.07
N ILE A 377 -7.12 9.98 29.23
CA ILE A 377 -6.60 8.83 28.49
C ILE A 377 -6.16 7.69 29.42
N PRO A 378 -5.32 7.90 30.47
CA PRO A 378 -4.86 6.80 31.31
C PRO A 378 -6.01 6.01 31.97
N ALA A 379 -7.02 6.73 32.47
CA ALA A 379 -8.19 6.11 33.08
C ALA A 379 -9.03 5.32 32.05
N LEU A 380 -9.22 5.91 30.85
CA LEU A 380 -9.94 5.25 29.75
C LEU A 380 -9.21 3.98 29.28
N VAL A 381 -7.90 4.04 29.08
CA VAL A 381 -7.06 2.89 28.70
C VAL A 381 -7.18 1.78 29.73
N SER A 382 -7.12 2.11 31.03
CA SER A 382 -7.30 1.14 32.11
C SER A 382 -8.67 0.46 32.05
N LYS A 383 -9.74 1.25 31.89
CA LYS A 383 -11.12 0.76 31.77
C LYS A 383 -11.30 -0.15 30.55
N MET A 384 -10.85 0.29 29.38
CA MET A 384 -10.93 -0.48 28.13
C MET A 384 -10.12 -1.78 28.18
N THR A 385 -8.95 -1.75 28.84
CA THR A 385 -8.12 -2.94 29.05
C THR A 385 -8.84 -3.94 29.96
N ALA A 386 -9.44 -3.48 31.06
CA ALA A 386 -10.21 -4.34 31.95
C ALA A 386 -11.43 -4.97 31.24
N ALA A 387 -12.14 -4.19 30.43
CA ALA A 387 -13.26 -4.66 29.62
C ALA A 387 -12.84 -5.76 28.62
N ALA A 388 -11.72 -5.55 27.91
CA ALA A 388 -11.16 -6.52 26.99
C ALA A 388 -10.75 -7.82 27.71
N ARG A 389 -10.05 -7.71 28.85
CA ARG A 389 -9.63 -8.88 29.65
C ARG A 389 -10.81 -9.66 30.23
N THR A 390 -11.92 -8.99 30.51
CA THR A 390 -13.12 -9.63 31.08
C THR A 390 -13.96 -10.31 29.99
N SER A 391 -14.15 -9.62 28.86
CA SER A 391 -15.14 -10.02 27.85
C SER A 391 -14.55 -10.79 26.68
N LEU A 392 -13.29 -10.54 26.35
CA LEU A 392 -12.65 -11.06 25.13
C LEU A 392 -11.58 -12.11 25.42
N TYR A 393 -11.07 -12.25 26.65
CA TYR A 393 -10.04 -13.24 26.95
C TYR A 393 -10.64 -14.59 27.36
N ASP A 394 -10.44 -15.61 26.52
CA ASP A 394 -10.79 -16.98 26.83
C ASP A 394 -9.66 -17.64 27.64
N ARG A 395 -9.83 -17.69 28.97
CA ARG A 395 -8.83 -18.27 29.89
C ARG A 395 -8.54 -19.75 29.62
N LYS A 396 -9.55 -20.52 29.17
CA LYS A 396 -9.41 -21.97 28.94
C LYS A 396 -8.49 -22.22 27.74
N ARG A 397 -8.72 -21.52 26.64
CA ARG A 397 -7.89 -21.61 25.43
C ARG A 397 -6.60 -20.79 25.55
N GLY A 398 -6.59 -19.72 26.35
CA GLY A 398 -5.48 -18.79 26.46
C GLY A 398 -5.32 -17.90 25.22
N VAL A 399 -6.45 -17.47 24.64
CA VAL A 399 -6.52 -16.63 23.45
C VAL A 399 -7.57 -15.54 23.63
N PHE A 400 -7.50 -14.49 22.82
CA PHE A 400 -8.56 -13.49 22.73
C PHE A 400 -9.54 -13.88 21.62
N VAL A 401 -10.82 -13.74 21.91
CA VAL A 401 -11.93 -14.09 21.03
C VAL A 401 -12.70 -12.85 20.62
N SER A 402 -13.33 -12.89 19.46
CA SER A 402 -14.07 -11.77 18.88
C SER A 402 -15.49 -12.18 18.50
N GLY A 403 -16.43 -11.25 18.70
CA GLY A 403 -17.84 -11.44 18.35
C GLY A 403 -18.58 -12.50 19.18
N ASN A 404 -19.86 -12.68 18.87
CA ASN A 404 -20.74 -13.62 19.57
C ASN A 404 -20.28 -15.08 19.40
N ASP A 405 -19.71 -15.40 18.24
CA ASP A 405 -19.22 -16.75 17.91
C ASP A 405 -17.86 -17.08 18.54
N LYS A 406 -17.29 -16.13 19.29
CA LYS A 406 -15.97 -16.27 19.94
C LYS A 406 -14.88 -16.70 18.95
N GLN A 407 -14.89 -16.06 17.78
CA GLN A 407 -13.94 -16.30 16.70
C GLN A 407 -12.51 -16.04 17.19
N VAL A 408 -11.59 -16.95 16.84
CA VAL A 408 -10.16 -16.75 17.04
C VAL A 408 -9.56 -16.29 15.71
N SER A 409 -8.86 -15.16 15.72
CA SER A 409 -8.23 -14.61 14.53
C SER A 409 -6.83 -14.07 14.83
N TYR A 410 -5.99 -14.02 13.79
CA TYR A 410 -4.67 -13.38 13.86
C TYR A 410 -4.80 -11.90 14.24
N ALA A 411 -5.82 -11.21 13.71
CA ALA A 411 -6.11 -9.81 14.05
C ALA A 411 -6.35 -9.60 15.54
N SER A 412 -7.17 -10.45 16.16
CA SER A 412 -7.48 -10.36 17.59
C SER A 412 -6.23 -10.53 18.45
N GLN A 413 -5.40 -11.54 18.16
CA GLN A 413 -4.20 -11.79 18.97
C GLN A 413 -3.17 -10.69 18.76
N ALA A 414 -2.93 -10.30 17.50
CA ALA A 414 -1.94 -9.29 17.17
C ALA A 414 -2.25 -7.96 17.86
N TRP A 415 -3.48 -7.47 17.74
CA TRP A 415 -3.85 -6.18 18.32
C TRP A 415 -3.93 -6.20 19.84
N MET A 416 -4.32 -7.31 20.48
CA MET A 416 -4.29 -7.44 21.94
C MET A 416 -2.86 -7.45 22.50
N VAL A 417 -1.90 -7.98 21.75
CA VAL A 417 -0.47 -7.90 22.08
C VAL A 417 0.08 -6.50 21.84
N ILE A 418 -0.20 -5.91 20.67
CA ILE A 418 0.28 -4.56 20.31
C ILE A 418 -0.18 -3.54 21.34
N SER A 419 -1.44 -3.64 21.79
CA SER A 419 -2.04 -2.73 22.76
C SER A 419 -1.68 -3.01 24.23
N ASP A 420 -0.81 -3.99 24.52
CA ASP A 420 -0.48 -4.51 25.86
C ASP A 420 -1.69 -4.91 26.72
N VAL A 421 -2.79 -5.34 26.10
CA VAL A 421 -3.90 -5.96 26.85
C VAL A 421 -3.50 -7.38 27.27
N ALA A 422 -2.85 -8.09 26.34
CA ALA A 422 -2.16 -9.34 26.62
C ALA A 422 -0.83 -9.05 27.32
N THR A 423 -0.56 -9.77 28.40
CA THR A 423 0.80 -9.86 28.93
C THR A 423 1.72 -10.55 27.91
N LYS A 424 3.04 -10.39 28.04
CA LYS A 424 4.01 -11.07 27.17
C LYS A 424 3.79 -12.59 27.12
N ALA A 425 3.54 -13.23 28.25
CA ALA A 425 3.31 -14.68 28.32
C ALA A 425 1.98 -15.10 27.66
N GLU A 426 0.91 -14.33 27.88
CA GLU A 426 -0.38 -14.55 27.20
C GLU A 426 -0.23 -14.37 25.68
N GLY A 427 0.50 -13.33 25.24
CA GLY A 427 0.79 -13.09 23.83
C GLY A 427 1.59 -14.23 23.19
N GLN A 428 2.63 -14.72 23.86
CA GLN A 428 3.39 -15.89 23.39
C GLN A 428 2.51 -17.12 23.23
N LYS A 429 1.63 -17.39 24.22
CA LYS A 429 0.71 -18.53 24.16
C LYS A 429 -0.29 -18.38 23.02
N ALA A 430 -0.93 -17.21 22.91
CA ALA A 430 -1.95 -16.95 21.90
C ALA A 430 -1.39 -16.97 20.47
N LEU A 431 -0.22 -16.36 20.23
CA LEU A 431 0.40 -16.35 18.91
C LEU A 431 0.88 -17.74 18.48
N LYS A 432 1.38 -18.57 19.42
CA LYS A 432 1.72 -19.98 19.13
C LYS A 432 0.48 -20.84 18.88
N TYR A 433 -0.62 -20.56 19.57
CA TYR A 433 -1.89 -21.25 19.35
C TYR A 433 -2.35 -21.13 17.88
N LEU A 434 -2.22 -19.94 17.28
CA LEU A 434 -2.57 -19.68 15.88
C LEU A 434 -1.85 -20.60 14.89
N LEU A 435 -0.62 -21.02 15.19
CA LEU A 435 0.14 -21.92 14.31
C LEU A 435 -0.41 -23.35 14.29
N THR A 436 -1.18 -23.72 15.31
CA THR A 436 -1.70 -25.08 15.49
C THR A 436 -3.20 -25.20 15.22
N ASP A 437 -3.96 -24.11 15.38
CA ASP A 437 -5.39 -24.10 15.16
C ASP A 437 -5.75 -23.79 13.71
N LYS A 438 -6.29 -24.79 13.00
CA LYS A 438 -6.69 -24.65 11.60
C LYS A 438 -7.93 -23.78 11.40
N ASN A 439 -8.70 -23.55 12.46
CA ASN A 439 -9.93 -22.74 12.40
C ASN A 439 -9.67 -21.24 12.62
N SER A 440 -8.44 -20.87 13.01
CA SER A 440 -8.09 -19.48 13.24
C SER A 440 -8.15 -18.69 11.93
N VAL A 441 -8.88 -17.58 11.94
CA VAL A 441 -9.00 -16.70 10.77
C VAL A 441 -7.65 -16.04 10.50
N ARG A 442 -7.04 -16.41 9.35
CA ARG A 442 -5.75 -15.93 8.87
C ARG A 442 -5.85 -14.52 8.27
N PRO A 443 -4.74 -13.77 8.19
CA PRO A 443 -4.69 -12.54 7.43
C PRO A 443 -5.01 -12.77 5.95
N GLY A 444 -5.73 -11.84 5.34
CA GLY A 444 -6.03 -11.78 3.90
C GLY A 444 -5.04 -10.93 3.12
N THR A 445 -4.28 -10.06 3.78
CA THR A 445 -3.31 -9.17 3.12
C THR A 445 -1.99 -9.04 3.88
N PRO A 446 -0.92 -8.57 3.21
CA PRO A 446 0.32 -8.19 3.89
C PRO A 446 0.12 -7.09 4.96
N TYR A 447 -0.92 -6.25 4.85
CA TYR A 447 -1.26 -5.22 5.84
C TYR A 447 -1.47 -5.84 7.23
N LEU A 448 -2.28 -6.90 7.35
CA LEU A 448 -2.46 -7.54 8.65
C LEU A 448 -1.27 -8.41 9.06
N TYR A 449 -0.52 -8.99 8.11
CA TYR A 449 0.74 -9.68 8.42
C TYR A 449 1.79 -8.75 9.04
N HIS A 450 1.82 -7.46 8.69
CA HIS A 450 2.65 -6.46 9.36
C HIS A 450 2.38 -6.46 10.87
N TYR A 451 1.13 -6.29 11.29
CA TYR A 451 0.77 -6.25 12.72
C TYR A 451 1.02 -7.58 13.41
N TYR A 452 0.84 -8.70 12.72
CA TYR A 452 1.23 -10.01 13.25
C TYR A 452 2.75 -10.10 13.52
N LEU A 453 3.60 -9.61 12.61
CA LEU A 453 5.05 -9.52 12.85
C LEU A 453 5.38 -8.61 14.05
N VAL A 454 4.73 -7.45 14.17
CA VAL A 454 4.89 -6.56 15.34
C VAL A 454 4.58 -7.32 16.63
N ALA A 455 3.47 -8.07 16.66
CA ALA A 455 3.05 -8.84 17.82
C ALA A 455 4.02 -9.98 18.17
N LEU A 456 4.56 -10.69 17.18
CA LEU A 456 5.59 -11.71 17.38
C LEU A 456 6.86 -11.12 18.02
N ILE A 457 7.36 -10.01 17.46
CA ILE A 457 8.54 -9.32 17.99
C ILE A 457 8.29 -8.82 19.41
N LYS A 458 7.16 -8.14 19.65
CA LYS A 458 6.78 -7.63 20.97
C LYS A 458 6.63 -8.76 22.02
N SER A 459 6.22 -9.95 21.59
CA SER A 459 6.14 -11.14 22.45
C SER A 459 7.49 -11.86 22.62
N GLY A 460 8.56 -11.42 21.98
CA GLY A 460 9.88 -12.07 22.01
C GLY A 460 9.98 -13.34 21.17
N LEU A 461 9.07 -13.56 20.23
CA LEU A 461 9.02 -14.70 19.32
C LEU A 461 9.83 -14.41 18.04
N MET A 462 11.13 -14.13 18.22
CA MET A 462 11.98 -13.60 17.14
C MET A 462 12.22 -14.62 16.03
N LYS A 463 12.28 -15.92 16.37
CA LYS A 463 12.44 -17.00 15.38
C LYS A 463 11.19 -17.11 14.50
N GLU A 464 10.02 -17.06 15.11
CA GLU A 464 8.73 -17.09 14.44
C GLU A 464 8.52 -15.83 13.59
N ALA A 465 8.99 -14.66 14.04
CA ALA A 465 8.98 -13.43 13.26
C ALA A 465 9.85 -13.55 12.00
N LYS A 466 11.10 -14.01 12.12
CA LYS A 466 11.99 -14.26 10.97
C LYS A 466 11.38 -15.26 10.00
N ALA A 467 10.88 -16.39 10.50
CA ALA A 467 10.25 -17.43 9.67
C ALA A 467 8.99 -16.92 8.95
N THR A 468 8.18 -16.09 9.60
CA THR A 468 6.99 -15.47 8.97
C THR A 468 7.40 -14.53 7.84
N LEU A 469 8.43 -13.70 8.05
CA LEU A 469 8.96 -12.81 7.01
C LEU A 469 9.50 -13.59 5.81
N GLU A 470 10.33 -14.60 6.05
CA GLU A 470 10.96 -15.44 5.01
C GLU A 470 9.95 -16.32 4.26
N SER A 471 8.88 -16.78 4.93
CA SER A 471 7.85 -17.59 4.29
C SER A 471 6.87 -16.76 3.47
N TYR A 472 6.33 -15.68 4.04
CA TYR A 472 5.27 -14.91 3.40
C TYR A 472 5.82 -13.97 2.31
N TRP A 473 6.68 -13.01 2.67
CA TRP A 473 7.29 -12.11 1.68
C TRP A 473 8.34 -12.82 0.83
N GLY A 474 9.10 -13.75 1.40
CA GLY A 474 9.99 -14.59 0.61
C GLY A 474 9.24 -15.49 -0.38
N GLY A 475 7.97 -15.81 -0.12
CA GLY A 475 7.07 -16.46 -1.09
C GLY A 475 6.86 -15.60 -2.33
N MET A 476 6.48 -14.33 -2.15
CA MET A 476 6.34 -13.37 -3.27
C MET A 476 7.65 -13.20 -4.04
N VAL A 477 8.79 -13.08 -3.33
CA VAL A 477 10.12 -12.98 -3.96
C VAL A 477 10.43 -14.22 -4.82
N LYS A 478 10.20 -15.43 -4.30
CA LYS A 478 10.42 -16.69 -5.06
C LYS A 478 9.52 -16.81 -6.28
N LYS A 479 8.35 -16.15 -6.24
CA LYS A 479 7.39 -16.05 -7.33
C LYS A 479 7.70 -14.94 -8.33
N GLY A 480 8.82 -14.22 -8.15
CA GLY A 480 9.32 -13.23 -9.11
C GLY A 480 8.80 -11.82 -8.89
N ALA A 481 8.31 -11.47 -7.69
CA ALA A 481 7.87 -10.12 -7.38
C ALA A 481 9.01 -9.09 -7.51
N ASP A 482 8.79 -8.06 -8.34
CA ASP A 482 9.64 -6.86 -8.39
C ASP A 482 9.26 -5.85 -7.30
N THR A 483 7.96 -5.82 -6.97
CA THR A 483 7.32 -5.03 -5.92
C THR A 483 6.31 -5.92 -5.17
N PHE A 484 6.01 -5.61 -3.92
CA PHE A 484 5.07 -6.37 -3.12
C PHE A 484 3.62 -6.01 -3.42
N TRP A 485 2.76 -7.03 -3.33
CA TRP A 485 1.40 -7.00 -3.83
C TRP A 485 0.40 -6.58 -2.76
N GLU A 486 -0.72 -5.98 -3.18
CA GLU A 486 -1.81 -5.55 -2.31
C GLU A 486 -2.45 -6.72 -1.54
N ALA A 487 -2.79 -7.77 -2.27
CA ALA A 487 -3.39 -9.00 -1.76
C ALA A 487 -2.55 -10.18 -2.20
N TYR A 488 -2.25 -11.08 -1.25
CA TYR A 488 -1.49 -12.28 -1.52
C TYR A 488 -1.91 -13.38 -0.56
N ASP A 489 -2.41 -14.49 -1.13
CA ASP A 489 -2.63 -15.72 -0.40
C ASP A 489 -1.75 -16.80 -1.06
N PRO A 490 -0.77 -17.39 -0.35
CA PRO A 490 0.04 -18.49 -0.86
C PRO A 490 -0.79 -19.70 -1.33
N GLU A 491 -2.02 -19.86 -0.83
CA GLU A 491 -2.94 -20.93 -1.21
C GLU A 491 -3.91 -20.51 -2.33
N ASN A 492 -3.97 -19.22 -2.67
CA ASN A 492 -4.80 -18.68 -3.75
C ASN A 492 -4.14 -17.44 -4.41
N GLU A 493 -3.26 -17.69 -5.37
CA GLU A 493 -2.52 -16.64 -6.08
C GLU A 493 -3.41 -15.71 -6.93
N LYS A 494 -4.65 -16.11 -7.21
CA LYS A 494 -5.65 -15.32 -7.95
C LYS A 494 -6.67 -14.63 -7.03
N LEU A 495 -6.41 -14.60 -5.71
CA LEU A 495 -7.24 -13.89 -4.75
C LEU A 495 -7.40 -12.43 -5.18
N SER A 496 -8.65 -11.96 -5.24
CA SER A 496 -8.97 -10.56 -5.52
C SER A 496 -10.20 -10.15 -4.71
N PRO A 497 -10.09 -9.13 -3.83
CA PRO A 497 -11.26 -8.50 -3.21
C PRO A 497 -12.19 -7.83 -4.25
N TYR A 498 -11.72 -7.68 -5.49
CA TYR A 498 -12.39 -6.94 -6.56
C TYR A 498 -12.95 -7.85 -7.65
N ASN A 499 -13.03 -9.16 -7.40
CA ASN A 499 -13.52 -10.19 -8.32
C ASN A 499 -12.70 -10.37 -9.62
N PHE A 500 -11.56 -9.69 -9.76
CA PHE A 500 -10.72 -9.78 -10.96
C PHE A 500 -9.25 -9.46 -10.64
N PHE A 501 -8.41 -10.49 -10.50
CA PHE A 501 -7.01 -10.32 -10.08
C PHE A 501 -6.17 -9.36 -10.95
N PRO A 502 -6.40 -9.14 -12.26
CA PRO A 502 -5.67 -8.11 -13.00
C PRO A 502 -5.87 -6.69 -12.46
N VAL A 503 -6.99 -6.40 -11.77
CA VAL A 503 -7.25 -5.07 -11.17
C VAL A 503 -6.61 -4.89 -9.79
N ASN A 504 -6.10 -5.96 -9.17
CA ASN A 504 -5.30 -5.83 -7.95
C ASN A 504 -4.06 -4.98 -8.23
N SER A 505 -3.54 -4.28 -7.21
CA SER A 505 -2.24 -3.63 -7.35
C SER A 505 -1.09 -4.62 -7.04
N TYR A 506 -0.16 -4.77 -7.97
CA TYR A 506 1.08 -5.55 -7.76
C TYR A 506 2.26 -4.66 -7.32
N CYS A 507 2.01 -3.38 -7.07
CA CYS A 507 2.88 -2.51 -6.29
C CYS A 507 2.03 -1.80 -5.25
N HIS A 508 2.03 -2.27 -4.00
CA HIS A 508 1.19 -1.68 -2.94
C HIS A 508 1.98 -1.48 -1.66
N ALA A 509 2.07 -0.24 -1.21
CA ALA A 509 3.09 0.11 -0.22
C ALA A 509 2.78 -0.32 1.20
N TRP A 510 1.54 -0.65 1.55
CA TRP A 510 1.27 -1.31 2.82
C TRP A 510 2.00 -2.66 2.99
N SER A 511 2.51 -3.23 1.87
CA SER A 511 3.21 -4.50 1.81
C SER A 511 4.72 -4.33 1.88
N CYS A 512 5.24 -3.10 1.88
CA CYS A 512 6.67 -2.80 1.90
C CYS A 512 7.29 -2.81 3.31
N THR A 513 6.50 -3.09 4.34
CA THR A 513 6.94 -3.04 5.74
C THR A 513 8.07 -4.00 6.15
N PRO A 514 8.46 -5.06 5.41
CA PRO A 514 9.73 -5.74 5.66
C PRO A 514 10.94 -4.80 5.74
N VAL A 515 10.95 -3.71 4.97
CA VAL A 515 12.00 -2.67 5.03
C VAL A 515 12.18 -2.16 6.45
N TYR A 516 11.07 -1.83 7.12
CA TYR A 516 11.08 -1.39 8.51
C TYR A 516 11.65 -2.46 9.44
N PHE A 517 11.16 -3.70 9.35
CA PHE A 517 11.57 -4.76 10.26
C PHE A 517 13.05 -5.13 10.11
N ILE A 518 13.50 -5.32 8.87
CA ILE A 518 14.86 -5.75 8.54
C ILE A 518 15.88 -4.72 9.04
N ARG A 519 15.56 -3.43 8.90
CA ARG A 519 16.46 -2.33 9.21
C ARG A 519 16.40 -1.89 10.68
N LYS A 520 15.22 -1.95 11.31
CA LYS A 520 15.07 -1.63 12.73
C LYS A 520 15.58 -2.73 13.67
N TYR A 521 15.44 -3.99 13.28
CA TYR A 521 15.80 -5.15 14.10
C TYR A 521 16.88 -6.02 13.43
N PRO A 522 18.08 -5.47 13.16
CA PRO A 522 19.13 -6.19 12.45
C PRO A 522 19.62 -7.44 13.23
N GLU A 523 19.45 -7.48 14.55
CA GLU A 523 19.70 -8.64 15.39
C GLU A 523 18.70 -9.78 15.21
N ILE A 524 17.57 -9.54 14.55
CA ILE A 524 16.60 -10.59 14.20
C ILE A 524 16.83 -11.00 12.73
N PHE A 525 16.88 -10.03 11.83
CA PHE A 525 16.77 -10.28 10.39
C PHE A 525 18.10 -10.25 9.62
N GLN A 526 19.15 -9.63 10.16
CA GLN A 526 20.46 -9.50 9.49
C GLN A 526 21.55 -10.37 10.14
N LYS A 527 21.14 -11.42 10.86
CA LYS A 527 22.02 -12.44 11.46
C LYS A 527 22.27 -13.61 10.53
#